data_AF-A0A960QW96-F1
#
_entry.id   AF-A0A960QW96-F1
#
_cell.length_a   1.000
_cell.length_b   1.000
_cell.length_c   1.000
_cell.angle_alpha   90.00
_cell.angle_beta   90.00
_cell.angle_gamma   90.00
#
_symmetry.space_group_name_H-M   'P 1'
#
loop_
_entity.id
_entity.type
_entity.pdbx_description
1 polymer ?
#
loop_
_entity_poly.entity_id
_entity_poly.type
_entity_poly.pdbx_seq_one_letter_code
_entity_poly.pdbx_strand_id
1 'polypeptide(L)'
;DVDRWIDDAFDRFVSRIGEAPLDPAELILTNRIRRLLTEWKIDQAYRETPIRERHIHATFPFAYTPEGARIPIRAIKPLHLGYDSPTRIFEHGDRWLQKVRRLRQFHCLPERVIFPVQLPTQGSGLAEERAEAAHLVLDDFRREGLEVVQEANFPKLRNSLLVETPPPGGLFG
;
A
#
# COMPACT_ATOMS: atom_id res chain seq x y z
N ASP A 1 -31.07 0.46 10.43
CA ASP A 1 -30.88 1.51 9.41
C ASP A 1 -30.32 0.84 8.16
N VAL A 2 -31.23 0.39 7.29
CA VAL A 2 -30.93 -0.52 6.17
C VAL A 2 -30.30 0.23 5.00
N ASP A 3 -30.70 1.48 4.80
CA ASP A 3 -30.18 2.34 3.74
C ASP A 3 -28.68 2.60 3.92
N ARG A 4 -28.25 2.86 5.16
CA ARG A 4 -26.83 3.04 5.50
C ARG A 4 -25.97 1.77 5.26
N TRP A 5 -26.57 0.58 5.38
CA TRP A 5 -25.88 -0.68 5.09
C TRP A 5 -25.79 -0.94 3.59
N ILE A 6 -26.81 -0.57 2.82
CA ILE A 6 -26.82 -0.63 1.36
C ILE A 6 -25.79 0.35 0.80
N ASP A 7 -25.72 1.57 1.32
CA ASP A 7 -24.74 2.57 0.89
C ASP A 7 -23.31 2.12 1.19
N ASP A 8 -23.05 1.58 2.39
CA ASP A 8 -21.73 1.06 2.76
C ASP A 8 -21.35 -0.21 1.97
N ALA A 9 -22.32 -1.05 1.59
CA ALA A 9 -22.09 -2.20 0.72
C ALA A 9 -21.86 -1.78 -0.74
N PHE A 10 -22.62 -0.79 -1.22
CA PHE A 10 -22.52 -0.23 -2.56
C PHE A 10 -21.22 0.56 -2.73
N ASP A 11 -20.83 1.37 -1.76
CA ASP A 11 -19.55 2.07 -1.74
C ASP A 11 -18.40 1.07 -1.74
N ARG A 12 -18.47 -0.01 -0.95
CA ARG A 12 -17.48 -1.10 -1.00
C ARG A 12 -17.48 -1.82 -2.35
N PHE A 13 -18.63 -2.04 -2.96
CA PHE A 13 -18.78 -2.68 -4.27
C PHE A 13 -18.24 -1.80 -5.41
N VAL A 14 -18.61 -0.52 -5.46
CA VAL A 14 -18.13 0.47 -6.43
C VAL A 14 -16.65 0.78 -6.21
N SER A 15 -16.16 0.80 -4.96
CA SER A 15 -14.72 0.83 -4.64
C SER A 15 -13.98 -0.29 -5.36
N ARG A 16 -14.57 -1.49 -5.33
CA ARG A 16 -13.99 -2.73 -5.82
C ARG A 16 -14.17 -2.96 -7.32
N ILE A 17 -15.16 -2.33 -7.96
CA ILE A 17 -15.38 -2.39 -9.42
C ILE A 17 -14.54 -1.37 -10.20
N GLY A 18 -14.21 -0.23 -9.59
CA GLY A 18 -13.29 0.76 -10.20
C GLY A 18 -11.82 0.30 -10.22
N GLU A 19 -11.48 -0.74 -9.48
CA GLU A 19 -10.18 -1.39 -9.49
C GLU A 19 -10.36 -2.74 -10.18
N ALA A 20 -9.55 -3.04 -11.21
CA ALA A 20 -9.52 -4.39 -11.80
C ALA A 20 -9.43 -5.43 -10.66
N PRO A 21 -10.05 -6.62 -10.79
CA PRO A 21 -9.99 -7.64 -9.73
C PRO A 21 -8.56 -7.80 -9.27
N LEU A 22 -8.34 -7.72 -7.94
CA LEU A 22 -6.99 -7.82 -7.36
C LEU A 22 -6.29 -9.03 -7.96
N ASP A 23 -5.12 -8.80 -8.54
CA ASP A 23 -4.28 -9.86 -9.07
C ASP A 23 -4.11 -10.92 -7.96
N PRO A 24 -4.38 -12.22 -8.22
CA PRO A 24 -4.19 -13.27 -7.23
C PRO A 24 -2.82 -13.21 -6.53
N ALA A 25 -1.76 -12.85 -7.25
CA ALA A 25 -0.42 -12.70 -6.69
C ALA A 25 -0.35 -11.53 -5.69
N GLU A 26 -1.03 -10.42 -5.97
CA GLU A 26 -1.09 -9.26 -5.09
C GLU A 26 -1.97 -9.53 -3.85
N LEU A 27 -3.01 -10.35 -3.99
CA LEU A 27 -3.81 -10.84 -2.85
C LEU A 27 -2.98 -11.73 -1.92
N ILE A 28 -2.17 -12.65 -2.46
CA ILE A 28 -1.25 -13.49 -1.69
C ILE A 28 -0.26 -12.61 -0.92
N LEU A 29 0.35 -11.64 -1.59
CA LEU A 29 1.28 -10.71 -0.97
C LEU A 29 0.62 -9.89 0.15
N THR A 30 -0.60 -9.41 -0.10
CA THR A 30 -1.39 -8.66 0.89
C THR A 30 -1.71 -9.49 2.12
N ASN A 31 -2.12 -10.75 1.94
CA ASN A 31 -2.38 -11.66 3.06
C ASN A 31 -1.12 -11.96 3.88
N ARG A 32 0.04 -12.06 3.23
CA ARG A 32 1.33 -12.21 3.93
C ARG A 32 1.65 -11.00 4.80
N ILE A 33 1.45 -9.78 4.29
CA ILE A 33 1.63 -8.56 5.10
C ILE A 33 0.63 -8.52 6.26
N ARG A 34 -0.65 -8.87 6.03
CA ARG A 34 -1.64 -8.96 7.10
C ARG A 34 -1.19 -9.88 8.24
N ARG A 35 -0.68 -11.07 7.90
CA ARG A 35 -0.17 -12.04 8.87
C ARG A 35 0.97 -11.45 9.70
N LEU A 36 1.90 -10.73 9.09
CA LEU A 36 2.99 -10.06 9.82
C LEU A 36 2.46 -9.00 10.79
N LEU A 37 1.48 -8.18 10.38
CA LEU A 37 0.85 -7.19 11.27
C LEU A 37 0.17 -7.85 12.48
N THR A 38 -0.50 -8.99 12.26
CA THR A 38 -1.11 -9.79 13.33
C THR A 38 -0.06 -10.40 14.25
N GLU A 39 1.03 -10.96 13.72
CA GLU A 39 2.15 -11.50 14.50
C GLU A 39 2.81 -10.41 15.37
N TRP A 40 2.85 -9.16 14.89
CA TRP A 40 3.35 -8.01 15.66
C TRP A 40 2.31 -7.35 16.56
N LYS A 41 1.05 -7.83 16.55
CA LYS A 41 -0.08 -7.31 17.34
C LYS A 41 -0.38 -5.83 17.07
N ILE A 42 -0.21 -5.39 15.81
CA ILE A 42 -0.52 -4.01 15.37
C ILE A 42 -1.64 -3.96 14.32
N ASP A 43 -2.17 -5.11 13.92
CA ASP A 43 -3.22 -5.25 12.91
C ASP A 43 -4.48 -4.42 13.23
N GLN A 44 -4.86 -4.28 14.50
CA GLN A 44 -6.02 -3.47 14.90
C GLN A 44 -5.87 -1.96 14.58
N ALA A 45 -4.62 -1.48 14.57
CA ALA A 45 -4.30 -0.08 14.27
C ALA A 45 -4.26 0.19 12.76
N TYR A 46 -4.01 -0.84 11.94
CA TYR A 46 -3.87 -0.71 10.49
C TYR A 46 -5.10 -1.26 9.77
N ARG A 47 -5.95 -0.37 9.28
CA ARG A 47 -7.22 -0.72 8.63
C ARG A 47 -7.18 -0.42 7.14
N GLU A 48 -7.96 -1.18 6.38
CA GLU A 48 -8.21 -0.84 4.98
C GLU A 48 -8.85 0.54 4.91
N THR A 49 -8.22 1.45 4.17
CA THR A 49 -8.66 2.85 4.10
C THR A 49 -8.70 3.30 2.63
N PRO A 50 -9.88 3.58 2.09
CA PRO A 50 -10.00 4.22 0.79
C PRO A 50 -9.70 5.71 0.93
N ILE A 51 -8.87 6.24 0.04
CA ILE A 51 -8.68 7.68 -0.15
C ILE A 51 -9.43 8.08 -1.42
N ARG A 52 -10.46 8.89 -1.22
CA ARG A 52 -11.35 9.40 -2.26
C ARG A 52 -11.27 10.92 -2.26
N GLU A 53 -10.57 11.46 -3.23
CA GLU A 53 -10.43 12.91 -3.38
C GLU A 53 -10.64 13.27 -4.85
N ARG A 54 -11.66 14.10 -5.11
CA ARG A 54 -12.11 14.48 -6.45
C ARG A 54 -12.32 13.25 -7.37
N HIS A 55 -11.46 13.09 -8.37
CA HIS A 55 -11.52 12.03 -9.38
C HIS A 55 -10.51 10.91 -9.13
N ILE A 56 -9.82 10.93 -7.99
CA ILE A 56 -8.83 9.91 -7.64
C ILE A 56 -9.38 9.02 -6.55
N HIS A 57 -9.27 7.72 -6.82
CA HIS A 57 -9.58 6.67 -5.88
C HIS A 57 -8.36 5.76 -5.72
N ALA A 58 -7.89 5.64 -4.48
CA ALA A 58 -6.82 4.73 -4.11
C ALA A 58 -7.16 4.04 -2.79
N THR A 59 -7.16 2.71 -2.80
CA THR A 59 -7.37 1.92 -1.59
C THR A 59 -6.04 1.46 -1.03
N PHE A 60 -5.76 1.80 0.23
CA PHE A 60 -4.63 1.25 0.97
C PHE A 60 -5.14 0.10 1.85
N PRO A 61 -4.68 -1.15 1.64
CA PRO A 61 -5.12 -2.31 2.42
C PRO A 61 -4.81 -2.18 3.91
N PHE A 62 -3.77 -1.44 4.27
CA PHE A 62 -3.37 -1.21 5.65
C PHE A 62 -2.95 0.25 5.82
N ALA A 63 -3.73 1.03 6.56
CA ALA A 63 -3.38 2.40 6.88
C ALA A 63 -3.66 2.68 8.35
N TYR A 64 -2.75 3.44 8.96
CA TYR A 64 -2.88 3.95 10.31
C TYR A 64 -3.31 5.41 10.26
N THR A 65 -4.49 5.67 10.81
CA THR A 65 -5.09 7.00 10.93
C THR A 65 -5.29 7.29 12.41
N PRO A 66 -4.52 8.21 13.01
CA PRO A 66 -4.74 8.65 14.37
C PRO A 66 -6.16 9.20 14.56
N GLU A 67 -6.64 9.16 15.80
CA GLU A 67 -7.93 9.75 16.14
C GLU A 67 -7.97 11.24 15.77
N GLY A 68 -9.05 11.66 15.11
CA GLY A 68 -9.23 13.05 14.63
C GLY A 68 -8.48 13.39 13.34
N ALA A 69 -7.62 12.52 12.79
CA ALA A 69 -6.94 12.76 11.52
C ALA A 69 -7.85 12.45 10.32
N ARG A 70 -7.88 13.36 9.34
CA ARG A 70 -8.62 13.15 8.07
C ARG A 70 -7.86 12.25 7.09
N ILE A 71 -6.53 12.31 7.11
CA ILE A 71 -5.65 11.57 6.20
C ILE A 71 -4.81 10.61 7.03
N PRO A 72 -4.59 9.35 6.58
CA PRO A 72 -3.69 8.45 7.27
C PRO A 72 -2.28 9.02 7.36
N ILE A 73 -1.60 8.84 8.49
CA ILE A 73 -0.19 9.25 8.60
C ILE A 73 0.75 8.18 8.01
N ARG A 74 0.32 6.92 8.03
CA ARG A 74 1.08 5.78 7.51
C ARG A 74 0.16 4.90 6.68
N ALA A 75 0.60 4.53 5.49
CA ALA A 75 -0.13 3.59 4.65
C ALA A 75 0.82 2.57 4.03
N ILE A 76 0.36 1.33 3.92
CA ILE A 76 1.08 0.22 3.33
C ILE A 76 0.28 -0.26 2.13
N LYS A 77 0.93 -0.27 0.96
CA LYS A 77 0.39 -0.88 -0.24
C LYS A 77 1.34 -1.96 -0.76
N PRO A 78 1.04 -3.24 -0.53
CA PRO A 78 1.77 -4.32 -1.15
C PRO A 78 1.69 -4.20 -2.68
N LEU A 79 2.81 -4.44 -3.37
CA LEU A 79 2.96 -4.34 -4.82
C LEU A 79 3.66 -5.60 -5.34
N HIS A 80 2.97 -6.36 -6.17
CA HIS A 80 3.56 -7.53 -6.82
C HIS A 80 4.21 -7.11 -8.14
N LEU A 81 5.51 -7.33 -8.29
CA LEU A 81 6.25 -7.08 -9.54
C LEU A 81 6.74 -8.37 -10.19
N GLY A 82 6.28 -9.54 -9.74
CA GLY A 82 6.72 -10.84 -10.24
C GLY A 82 6.09 -11.30 -11.55
N TYR A 83 5.70 -10.38 -12.42
CA TYR A 83 5.04 -10.68 -13.70
C TYR A 83 5.97 -11.41 -14.68
N ASP A 84 5.36 -11.99 -15.71
CA ASP A 84 6.01 -12.77 -16.77
C ASP A 84 6.66 -11.91 -17.87
N SER A 85 6.36 -10.61 -17.94
CA SER A 85 6.97 -9.67 -18.89
C SER A 85 7.38 -8.34 -18.25
N PRO A 86 8.49 -7.72 -18.69
CA PRO A 86 8.90 -6.38 -18.26
C PRO A 86 7.83 -5.32 -18.44
N THR A 87 7.09 -5.35 -19.56
CA THR A 87 6.01 -4.40 -19.85
C THR A 87 4.93 -4.41 -18.77
N ARG A 88 4.51 -5.59 -18.31
CA ARG A 88 3.49 -5.69 -17.24
C ARG A 88 4.01 -5.18 -15.90
N ILE A 89 5.31 -5.34 -15.63
CA ILE A 89 5.96 -4.76 -14.44
C ILE A 89 5.86 -3.23 -14.48
N PHE A 90 6.22 -2.60 -15.62
CA PHE A 90 6.10 -1.16 -15.80
C PHE A 90 4.64 -0.69 -15.70
N GLU A 91 3.72 -1.29 -16.43
CA GLU A 91 2.29 -0.89 -16.40
C GLU A 91 1.71 -0.94 -14.99
N HIS A 92 2.06 -1.96 -14.21
CA HIS A 92 1.58 -2.10 -12.84
C HIS A 92 2.21 -1.08 -11.90
N GLY A 93 3.54 -0.88 -11.98
CA GLY A 93 4.27 0.12 -11.21
C GLY A 93 3.80 1.55 -11.50
N ASP A 94 3.75 1.92 -12.79
CA ASP A 94 3.38 3.25 -13.26
C ASP A 94 1.95 3.62 -12.87
N ARG A 95 1.03 2.65 -12.89
CA ARG A 95 -0.35 2.87 -12.42
C ARG A 95 -0.37 3.35 -10.97
N TRP A 96 0.41 2.73 -10.08
CA TRP A 96 0.51 3.15 -8.69
C TRP A 96 1.28 4.45 -8.51
N LEU A 97 2.36 4.64 -9.27
CA LEU A 97 3.13 5.87 -9.25
C LEU A 97 2.27 7.08 -9.63
N GLN A 98 1.44 6.94 -10.67
CA GLN A 98 0.50 7.98 -11.09
C GLN A 98 -0.55 8.26 -10.00
N LYS A 99 -1.10 7.22 -9.34
CA LYS A 99 -2.00 7.42 -8.19
C LYS A 99 -1.32 8.23 -7.09
N VAL A 100 -0.08 7.89 -6.71
CA VAL A 100 0.70 8.62 -5.70
C VAL A 100 0.89 10.08 -6.08
N ARG A 101 1.31 10.36 -7.32
CA ARG A 101 1.51 11.73 -7.83
C ARG A 101 0.23 12.55 -7.71
N ARG A 102 -0.92 11.97 -8.05
CA ARG A 102 -2.22 12.65 -7.95
C ARG A 102 -2.68 12.85 -6.51
N LEU A 103 -2.49 11.86 -5.63
CA LEU A 103 -2.77 12.01 -4.20
C LEU A 103 -1.93 13.13 -3.59
N ARG A 104 -0.65 13.24 -3.98
CA ARG A 104 0.22 14.34 -3.54
C ARG A 104 -0.27 15.68 -4.06
N GLN A 105 -0.63 15.76 -5.35
CA GLN A 105 -1.17 16.97 -5.97
C GLN A 105 -2.44 17.47 -5.26
N PHE A 106 -3.26 16.56 -4.72
CA PHE A 106 -4.48 16.90 -3.99
C PHE A 106 -4.29 16.98 -2.47
N HIS A 107 -3.05 16.97 -1.97
CA HIS A 107 -2.72 17.03 -0.54
C HIS A 107 -3.40 15.94 0.29
N CYS A 108 -3.65 14.77 -0.30
CA CYS A 108 -4.28 13.61 0.35
C CYS A 108 -3.39 12.37 0.37
N LEU A 109 -2.10 12.51 0.00
CA LEU A 109 -1.10 11.46 0.20
C LEU A 109 -0.76 11.34 1.70
N PRO A 110 -0.78 10.12 2.27
CA PRO A 110 -0.24 9.88 3.60
C PRO A 110 1.20 10.36 3.75
N GLU A 111 1.57 10.82 4.94
CA GLU A 111 2.94 11.30 5.23
C GLU A 111 4.00 10.24 4.91
N ARG A 112 3.71 8.99 5.26
CA ARG A 112 4.55 7.84 4.95
C ARG A 112 3.76 6.78 4.20
N VAL A 113 4.20 6.50 2.97
CA VAL A 113 3.65 5.41 2.16
C VAL A 113 4.74 4.35 1.95
N ILE A 114 4.42 3.13 2.34
CA ILE A 114 5.31 1.98 2.33
C ILE A 114 4.80 0.98 1.29
N PHE A 115 5.68 0.56 0.40
CA PHE A 115 5.43 -0.48 -0.59
C PHE A 115 6.25 -1.72 -0.28
N PRO A 116 5.66 -2.73 0.38
CA PRO A 116 6.22 -4.07 0.43
C PRO A 116 6.16 -4.68 -0.98
N VAL A 117 7.33 -5.00 -1.55
CA VAL A 117 7.45 -5.46 -2.94
C VAL A 117 7.94 -6.89 -3.02
N GLN A 118 7.28 -7.67 -3.87
CA GLN A 118 7.77 -8.96 -4.34
C GLN A 118 8.38 -8.81 -5.73
N LEU A 119 9.65 -9.15 -5.87
CA LEU A 119 10.38 -9.09 -7.14
C LEU A 119 10.14 -10.35 -8.00
N PRO A 120 10.41 -10.29 -9.32
CA PRO A 120 10.48 -11.47 -10.16
C PRO A 120 11.42 -12.53 -9.59
N THR A 121 11.02 -13.80 -9.69
CA THR A 121 11.90 -14.93 -9.37
C THR A 121 13.00 -15.06 -10.41
N GLN A 122 14.21 -15.33 -9.93
CA GLN A 122 15.36 -15.67 -10.77
C GLN A 122 15.11 -17.03 -11.45
N GLY A 123 15.34 -17.13 -12.76
CA GLY A 123 15.05 -18.32 -13.56
C GLY A 123 15.57 -18.19 -15.00
N SER A 124 15.31 -19.18 -15.87
CA SER A 124 15.72 -19.13 -17.28
C SER A 124 14.81 -18.21 -18.12
N GLY A 125 15.36 -17.63 -19.19
CA GLY A 125 14.67 -16.71 -20.11
C GLY A 125 14.87 -15.24 -19.75
N LEU A 126 13.83 -14.41 -19.89
CA LEU A 126 13.82 -12.95 -19.65
C LEU A 126 13.95 -12.56 -18.16
N ALA A 127 14.64 -13.33 -17.33
CA ALA A 127 14.75 -13.06 -15.90
C ALA A 127 15.54 -11.77 -15.62
N GLU A 128 16.58 -11.50 -16.39
CA GLU A 128 17.39 -10.29 -16.25
C GLU A 128 16.59 -9.03 -16.61
N GLU A 129 15.93 -9.01 -17.77
CA GLU A 129 15.09 -7.89 -18.20
C GLU A 129 13.94 -7.60 -17.22
N ARG A 130 13.31 -8.65 -16.67
CA ARG A 130 12.26 -8.49 -15.66
C ARG A 130 12.81 -7.92 -14.35
N ALA A 131 13.98 -8.40 -13.93
CA ALA A 131 14.64 -7.87 -12.75
C ALA A 131 15.02 -6.41 -12.95
N GLU A 132 15.57 -6.05 -14.12
CA GLU A 132 15.90 -4.67 -14.47
C GLU A 132 14.66 -3.77 -14.43
N ALA A 133 13.58 -4.16 -15.11
CA ALA A 133 12.31 -3.41 -15.09
C ALA A 133 11.77 -3.22 -13.67
N ALA A 134 11.83 -4.25 -12.82
CA ALA A 134 11.39 -4.14 -11.44
C ALA A 134 12.26 -3.13 -10.67
N HIS A 135 13.59 -3.15 -10.84
CA HIS A 135 14.49 -2.19 -10.19
C HIS A 135 14.23 -0.75 -10.64
N LEU A 136 13.99 -0.52 -11.93
CA LEU A 136 13.63 0.79 -12.47
C LEU A 136 12.36 1.33 -11.82
N VAL A 137 11.32 0.50 -11.71
CA VAL A 137 10.08 0.85 -10.98
C VAL A 137 10.37 1.19 -9.52
N LEU A 138 11.20 0.40 -8.82
CA LEU A 138 11.53 0.71 -7.43
C LEU A 138 12.27 2.04 -7.29
N ASP A 139 13.16 2.37 -8.23
CA ASP A 139 13.89 3.63 -8.23
C ASP A 139 12.96 4.82 -8.47
N ASP A 140 11.99 4.67 -9.38
CA ASP A 140 10.95 5.70 -9.57
C ASP A 140 10.14 5.93 -8.29
N PHE A 141 9.79 4.87 -7.57
CA PHE A 141 9.08 4.98 -6.30
C PHE A 141 9.92 5.71 -5.25
N ARG A 142 11.22 5.39 -5.16
CA ARG A 142 12.16 6.07 -4.24
C ARG A 142 12.35 7.53 -4.60
N ARG A 143 12.43 7.89 -5.89
CA ARG A 143 12.51 9.28 -6.36
C ARG A 143 11.27 10.08 -5.98
N GLU A 144 10.11 9.44 -5.96
CA GLU A 144 8.88 10.01 -5.44
C GLU A 144 8.82 10.03 -3.90
N GLY A 145 9.88 9.65 -3.18
CA GLY A 145 9.92 9.68 -1.71
C GLY A 145 9.12 8.57 -1.03
N LEU A 146 8.83 7.47 -1.74
CA LEU A 146 8.10 6.33 -1.20
C LEU A 146 9.07 5.33 -0.56
N GLU A 147 8.67 4.73 0.56
CA GLU A 147 9.44 3.70 1.23
C GLU A 147 9.21 2.36 0.53
N VAL A 148 10.25 1.78 -0.07
CA VAL A 148 10.18 0.48 -0.75
C VAL A 148 10.88 -0.57 0.11
N VAL A 149 10.17 -1.64 0.44
CA VAL A 149 10.72 -2.76 1.23
C VAL A 149 10.57 -4.05 0.44
N GLN A 150 11.69 -4.65 0.05
CA GLN A 150 11.68 -5.93 -0.66
C GLN A 150 11.32 -7.08 0.30
N GLU A 151 10.77 -8.17 -0.25
CA GLU A 151 10.32 -9.37 0.47
C GLU A 151 11.31 -9.91 1.50
N ALA A 152 12.60 -9.96 1.17
CA ALA A 152 13.67 -10.42 2.07
C ALA A 152 13.79 -9.55 3.35
N ASN A 153 13.27 -8.32 3.32
CA ASN A 153 13.33 -7.34 4.40
C ASN A 153 11.98 -7.12 5.08
N PHE A 154 10.92 -7.89 4.77
CA PHE A 154 9.62 -7.73 5.43
C PHE A 154 9.68 -7.77 6.96
N PRO A 155 10.51 -8.59 7.62
CA PRO A 155 10.66 -8.53 9.08
C PRO A 155 11.08 -7.15 9.61
N LYS A 156 11.77 -6.34 8.81
CA LYS A 156 12.22 -4.98 9.18
C LYS A 156 11.08 -3.96 9.13
N LEU A 157 9.96 -4.25 8.45
CA LEU A 157 8.78 -3.37 8.43
C LEU A 157 8.31 -3.05 9.84
N ARG A 158 8.45 -3.98 10.79
CA ARG A 158 8.11 -3.76 12.20
C ARG A 158 8.69 -2.46 12.73
N ASN A 159 9.95 -2.18 12.46
CA ASN A 159 10.63 -0.98 12.98
C ASN A 159 10.06 0.32 12.38
N SER A 160 9.60 0.29 11.12
CA SER A 160 8.95 1.43 10.47
C SER A 160 7.49 1.63 10.93
N LEU A 161 6.83 0.57 11.38
CA LEU A 161 5.39 0.53 11.64
C LEU A 161 4.99 0.64 13.11
N LEU A 162 5.92 0.39 14.03
CA LEU A 162 5.69 0.67 15.44
C LEU A 162 5.39 2.16 15.60
N VAL A 163 4.20 2.46 16.10
CA VAL A 163 3.82 3.79 16.52
C VAL A 163 4.56 4.01 17.83
N GLU A 164 5.39 5.05 17.91
CA GLU A 164 5.76 5.56 19.24
C GLU A 164 4.44 6.03 19.85
N THR A 165 3.91 5.25 20.79
CA THR A 165 2.82 5.72 21.63
C THR A 165 3.35 6.99 22.29
N PRO A 166 2.74 8.18 22.07
CA PRO A 166 3.11 9.31 22.91
C PRO A 166 2.89 8.86 24.36
N PRO A 167 3.83 9.15 25.28
CA PRO A 167 3.73 8.67 26.64
C PRO A 167 2.38 9.10 27.23
N PRO A 168 1.63 8.18 27.87
CA PRO A 168 0.39 8.55 28.54
C PRO A 168 0.75 9.42 29.74
N GLY A 169 0.52 10.73 29.63
CA GLY A 169 0.64 11.66 30.75
C GLY A 169 1.66 12.78 30.54
N GLY A 170 1.34 13.72 29.65
CA GLY A 170 1.75 15.11 29.79
C GLY A 170 0.61 15.91 30.39
N LEU A 171 0.33 15.72 31.69
CA LEU A 171 -0.42 16.71 32.47
C LEU A 171 0.43 17.98 32.46
N PHE A 172 0.11 18.93 31.59
CA PHE A 172 0.50 20.32 31.80
C PHE A 172 -0.61 20.96 32.62
N GLY A 173 -0.26 21.26 33.88
CA GLY A 173 -1.05 22.11 34.77
C GLY A 173 -0.80 23.59 34.53
#